data_AF-A0A529X783-F1
#
_entry.id   AF-A0A529X783-F1
#
_cell.length_a   1.000
_cell.length_b   1.000
_cell.length_c   1.000
_cell.angle_alpha   90.00
_cell.angle_beta   90.00
_cell.angle_gamma   90.00
#
_symmetry.space_group_name_H-M   'P 1'
#
loop_
_entity.id
_entity.type
_entity.pdbx_description
1 polymer ?
#
loop_
_entity_poly.entity_id
_entity_poly.type
_entity_poly.pdbx_seq_one_letter_code
_entity_poly.pdbx_strand_id
1 'polypeptide(L)'
;RFAGVVTEPILGRAAKAEALLDIAARLALTTEDAIAVGDGANDLDMIRLAGTGVALHAKPAVAEQARIRIDHGDLTALLYLQGYRRDEFVE
;
A
#
# COMPACT_ATOMS: atom_id res chain seq x y z
N ARG A 1 -27.72 -4.21 16.15
CA ARG A 1 -27.79 -2.73 16.02
C ARG A 1 -26.41 -2.20 16.38
N PHE A 2 -25.70 -1.53 15.48
CA PHE A 2 -24.42 -0.88 15.80
C PHE A 2 -24.69 0.41 16.58
N ALA A 3 -23.86 0.72 17.57
CA ALA A 3 -23.96 1.93 18.37
C ALA A 3 -23.45 3.19 17.63
N GLY A 4 -22.76 3.01 16.51
CA GLY A 4 -22.19 4.13 15.73
C GLY A 4 -20.98 4.80 16.39
N VAL A 5 -20.41 4.17 17.43
CA VAL A 5 -19.20 4.65 18.12
C VAL A 5 -17.99 3.83 17.68
N VAL A 6 -16.83 4.48 17.63
CA VAL A 6 -15.54 3.85 17.32
C VAL A 6 -14.63 3.90 18.54
N THR A 7 -13.77 2.90 18.68
CA THR A 7 -12.76 2.88 19.74
C THR A 7 -11.56 3.72 19.33
N GLU A 8 -11.04 4.52 20.26
CA GLU A 8 -9.80 5.25 20.05
C GLU A 8 -8.56 4.36 20.22
N PRO A 9 -7.45 4.63 19.50
CA PRO A 9 -7.27 5.75 18.57
C PRO A 9 -7.93 5.49 17.20
N ILE A 10 -8.47 6.55 16.59
CA ILE A 10 -8.95 6.50 15.21
C ILE A 10 -7.71 6.49 14.29
N LEU A 11 -7.54 5.42 13.53
CA LEU A 11 -6.43 5.28 12.60
C LEU A 11 -6.62 6.19 11.39
N GLY A 12 -5.87 7.30 11.38
CA GLY A 12 -5.82 8.23 10.27
C GLY A 12 -4.75 7.87 9.22
N ARG A 13 -4.46 8.82 8.33
CA ARG A 13 -3.42 8.67 7.28
C ARG A 13 -2.03 8.37 7.86
N ALA A 14 -1.65 9.04 8.96
CA ALA A 14 -0.37 8.82 9.63
C ALA A 14 -0.24 7.41 10.20
N ALA A 15 -1.34 6.84 10.71
CA ALA A 15 -1.32 5.51 11.33
C ALA A 15 -0.93 4.40 10.34
N LYS A 16 -1.21 4.55 9.03
CA LYS A 16 -0.77 3.59 8.02
C LYS A 16 0.74 3.64 7.79
N ALA A 17 1.34 4.82 7.83
CA ALA A 17 2.79 4.98 7.73
C ALA A 17 3.50 4.46 8.99
N GLU A 18 2.95 4.73 10.17
CA GLU A 18 3.43 4.17 11.44
C GLU A 18 3.34 2.65 11.45
N ALA A 19 2.22 2.08 11.01
CA ALA A 19 2.08 0.63 10.90
C ALA A 19 3.12 0.00 9.95
N LEU A 20 3.45 0.67 8.83
CA LEU A 20 4.50 0.20 7.93
C LEU A 20 5.87 0.20 8.62
N LEU A 21 6.23 1.25 9.36
CA LEU A 21 7.47 1.32 10.13
C LEU A 21 7.54 0.21 11.19
N ASP A 22 6.46 0.01 11.94
CA ASP A 22 6.38 -0.99 13.00
C ASP A 22 6.49 -2.42 12.45
N ILE A 23 5.84 -2.70 11.32
CA ILE A 23 5.91 -4.00 10.66
C ILE A 23 7.32 -4.24 10.13
N ALA A 24 7.93 -3.26 9.45
CA ALA A 24 9.29 -3.37 8.93
C ALA A 24 10.27 -3.65 10.07
N ALA A 25 10.22 -2.86 11.15
CA ALA A 25 11.07 -3.05 12.33
C ALA A 25 10.90 -4.44 12.96
N ARG A 26 9.65 -4.90 13.13
CA ARG A 26 9.35 -6.23 13.70
C ARG A 26 9.87 -7.38 12.85
N LEU A 27 9.97 -7.19 11.53
CA LEU A 27 10.51 -8.18 10.59
C LEU A 27 12.01 -8.03 10.34
N ALA A 28 12.68 -7.09 11.03
CA ALA A 28 14.07 -6.72 10.78
C ALA A 28 14.34 -6.30 9.31
N LEU A 29 13.36 -5.59 8.73
CA LEU A 29 13.39 -5.00 7.39
C LEU A 29 13.36 -3.48 7.48
N THR A 30 13.61 -2.82 6.36
CA THR A 30 13.40 -1.37 6.20
C THR A 30 12.15 -1.10 5.36
N THR A 31 11.66 0.14 5.35
CA THR A 31 10.55 0.51 4.47
C THR A 31 10.94 0.44 2.99
N GLU A 32 12.23 0.50 2.67
CA GLU A 32 12.74 0.28 1.31
C GLU A 32 12.51 -1.15 0.81
N ASP A 33 12.46 -2.12 1.71
CA ASP A 33 12.18 -3.53 1.39
C ASP A 33 10.67 -3.80 1.19
N ALA A 34 9.81 -2.79 1.37
CA ALA A 34 8.37 -2.95 1.36
C ALA A 34 7.72 -2.48 0.04
N ILE A 35 6.67 -3.20 -0.35
CA ILE A 35 5.67 -2.74 -1.33
C ILE A 35 4.43 -2.28 -0.57
N ALA A 36 4.05 -1.01 -0.72
CA ALA A 36 2.79 -0.48 -0.18
C ALA A 36 1.82 -0.18 -1.31
N VAL A 37 0.56 -0.60 -1.15
CA VAL A 37 -0.48 -0.50 -2.18
C VAL A 37 -1.71 0.21 -1.62
N GLY A 38 -2.25 1.17 -2.37
CA GLY A 38 -3.49 1.86 -1.99
C GLY A 38 -4.19 2.57 -3.15
N ASP A 39 -5.42 3.00 -2.93
CA ASP A 39 -6.29 3.65 -3.91
C ASP A 39 -6.69 5.08 -3.49
N GLY A 40 -6.55 5.39 -2.19
CA GLY A 40 -7.08 6.58 -1.55
C GLY A 40 -6.03 7.55 -0.99
N ALA A 41 -6.47 8.77 -0.70
CA ALA A 41 -5.61 9.83 -0.15
C ALA A 41 -5.13 9.53 1.29
N ASN A 42 -5.81 8.63 1.98
CA ASN A 42 -5.43 8.10 3.29
C ASN A 42 -4.24 7.12 3.22
N ASP A 43 -3.88 6.62 2.05
CA ASP A 43 -2.73 5.72 1.85
C ASP A 43 -1.46 6.46 1.47
N LEU A 44 -1.55 7.75 1.09
CA LEU A 44 -0.46 8.48 0.47
C LEU A 44 0.83 8.54 1.30
N ASP A 45 0.74 8.67 2.62
CA ASP A 45 1.96 8.69 3.45
C ASP A 45 2.65 7.32 3.48
N MET A 46 1.87 6.24 3.58
CA MET A 46 2.37 4.87 3.50
C MET A 46 2.97 4.57 2.11
N ILE A 47 2.29 4.98 1.04
CA ILE A 47 2.75 4.80 -0.35
C ILE A 47 4.08 5.54 -0.59
N ARG A 48 4.22 6.76 -0.09
CA ARG A 48 5.47 7.53 -0.25
C ARG A 48 6.63 6.99 0.60
N LEU A 49 6.31 6.37 1.73
CA LEU A 49 7.32 5.86 2.66
C LEU A 49 7.91 4.51 2.21
N ALA A 50 7.13 3.69 1.52
CA ALA A 50 7.60 2.40 1.00
C ALA A 50 8.59 2.58 -0.16
N GLY A 51 9.60 1.72 -0.23
CA GLY A 51 10.54 1.70 -1.36
C GLY A 51 9.83 1.49 -2.69
N THR A 52 8.75 0.70 -2.67
CA THR A 52 7.84 0.52 -3.81
C THR A 52 6.40 0.90 -3.44
N GLY A 53 6.07 2.18 -3.61
CA GLY A 53 4.71 2.70 -3.47
C GLY A 53 3.87 2.55 -4.75
N VAL A 54 2.72 1.89 -4.64
CA VAL A 54 1.83 1.57 -5.76
C VAL A 54 0.42 2.14 -5.54
N ALA A 55 -0.04 2.93 -6.51
CA ALA A 55 -1.44 3.35 -6.62
C ALA A 55 -2.21 2.34 -7.49
N LEU A 56 -3.17 1.62 -6.92
CA LEU A 56 -4.04 0.68 -7.63
C LEU A 56 -5.43 1.29 -7.84
N HIS A 57 -5.83 1.47 -9.11
CA HIS A 57 -7.11 2.07 -9.49
C HIS A 57 -7.42 3.37 -8.71
N ALA A 58 -6.37 4.14 -8.42
CA ALA A 58 -6.45 5.24 -7.48
C ALA A 58 -7.10 6.48 -8.11
N LYS A 59 -7.69 7.32 -7.26
CA LYS A 59 -8.20 8.64 -7.69
C LYS A 59 -7.05 9.49 -8.25
N PRO A 60 -7.30 10.43 -9.20
CA PRO A 60 -6.25 11.21 -9.85
C PRO A 60 -5.26 11.86 -8.87
N ALA A 61 -5.77 12.48 -7.80
CA ALA A 61 -4.95 13.11 -6.77
C ALA A 61 -3.98 12.14 -6.07
N VAL A 62 -4.32 10.85 -5.96
CA VAL A 62 -3.46 9.83 -5.35
C VAL A 62 -2.48 9.29 -6.38
N ALA A 63 -2.98 9.02 -7.58
CA ALA A 63 -2.22 8.46 -8.68
C ALA A 63 -1.06 9.38 -9.11
N GLU A 64 -1.28 10.70 -9.13
CA GLU A 64 -0.24 11.72 -9.43
C GLU A 64 0.91 11.74 -8.42
N GLN A 65 0.71 11.20 -7.22
CA GLN A 65 1.69 11.25 -6.13
C GLN A 65 2.39 9.91 -5.90
N ALA A 66 1.90 8.83 -6.52
CA ALA A 66 2.51 7.51 -6.42
C ALA A 66 3.57 7.31 -7.51
N ARG A 67 4.66 6.64 -7.17
CA ARG A 67 5.74 6.32 -8.12
C ARG A 67 5.30 5.31 -9.17
N ILE A 68 4.46 4.34 -8.77
CA ILE A 68 3.95 3.29 -9.64
C ILE A 68 2.42 3.35 -9.63
N ARG A 69 1.83 3.17 -10.80
CA ARG A 69 0.38 3.15 -10.99
C ARG A 69 -0.04 1.89 -11.71
N ILE A 70 -1.12 1.29 -11.23
CA ILE A 70 -1.84 0.20 -11.90
C ILE A 70 -3.24 0.73 -12.18
N ASP A 71 -3.44 1.23 -13.39
CA ASP A 71 -4.73 1.79 -13.83
C ASP A 71 -5.67 0.70 -14.41
N HIS A 72 -5.12 -0.46 -14.77
CA HIS A 72 -5.85 -1.60 -15.33
C HIS A 72 -5.34 -2.92 -14.76
N GLY A 73 -6.25 -3.87 -14.56
CA GLY A 73 -5.92 -5.22 -14.05
C GLY A 73 -6.37 -5.40 -12.60
N ASP A 74 -5.69 -6.29 -11.88
CA ASP A 74 -5.94 -6.54 -10.46
C ASP A 74 -4.61 -6.65 -9.69
N LEU A 75 -4.66 -7.11 -8.44
CA LEU A 75 -3.49 -7.25 -7.58
C LEU A 75 -2.42 -8.21 -8.13
N THR A 76 -2.76 -9.04 -9.12
CA THR A 76 -1.78 -9.88 -9.85
C THR A 76 -0.67 -9.04 -10.48
N ALA A 77 -0.95 -7.79 -10.84
CA ALA A 77 0.06 -6.88 -11.39
C ALA A 77 1.25 -6.66 -10.44
N LEU A 78 1.06 -6.81 -9.12
CA LEU A 78 2.13 -6.71 -8.13
C LEU A 78 3.15 -7.85 -8.24
N LEU A 79 2.77 -9.02 -8.76
CA LEU A 79 3.70 -10.12 -8.98
C LEU A 79 4.67 -9.79 -10.12
N TYR A 80 4.18 -9.18 -11.20
CA TYR A 80 5.05 -8.70 -12.27
C TYR A 80 6.01 -7.61 -11.78
N LEU A 81 5.56 -6.70 -10.90
CA LEU A 81 6.43 -5.68 -10.30
C LEU A 81 7.57 -6.28 -9.46
N GLN A 82 7.35 -7.44 -8.86
CA GLN A 82 8.37 -8.20 -8.12
C GLN A 82 9.31 -9.00 -9.04
N GLY A 83 9.07 -9.00 -10.36
CA GLY A 83 9.90 -9.67 -11.35
C GLY A 83 9.43 -11.08 -11.71
N TYR A 84 8.30 -11.55 -11.18
CA TYR A 84 7.74 -12.85 -11.56
C TYR A 84 7.15 -12.81 -12.97
N ARG A 85 7.34 -13.89 -13.72
CA ARG A 85 6.68 -14.14 -15.01
C ARG A 85 5.39 -14.93 -14.81
N ARG A 86 4.50 -14.87 -15.81
CA ARG A 86 3.16 -15.49 -15.73
C ARG A 86 3.22 -17.01 -15.49
N ASP A 87 4.22 -17.68 -16.04
CA ASP A 87 4.49 -19.11 -15.88
C ASP A 87 5.02 -19.49 -14.49
N GLU A 88 5.39 -18.51 -13.67
CA GLU A 88 5.82 -18.69 -12.28
C GLU A 88 4.66 -18.54 -11.28
N PHE A 89 3.44 -18.22 -11.76
CA PHE A 89 2.27 -18.07 -10.90
C PHE A 89 1.63 -19.44 -10.63
N VAL A 90 1.21 -19.67 -9.38
CA VAL A 90 0.39 -20.83 -9.02
C VAL A 90 -1.10 -20.54 -9.33
N GLU A 91 -1.83 -21.56 -9.75
CA GLU A 91 -3.29 -21.50 -10.00
C GLU A 91 -4.12 -21.65 -8.72
#